data_AF-A0A401QSR6-F1
#
_entry.id   AF-A0A401QSR6-F1
#
_cell.length_a   1.000
_cell.length_b   1.000
_cell.length_c   1.000
_cell.angle_alpha   90.00
_cell.angle_beta   90.00
_cell.angle_gamma   90.00
#
_symmetry.space_group_name_H-M   'P 1'
#
loop_
_entity.id
_entity.type
_entity.pdbx_description
1 polymer ?
#
loop_
_entity_poly.entity_id
_entity_poly.type
_entity_poly.pdbx_seq_one_letter_code
_entity_poly.pdbx_strand_id
1 'polypeptide(L)'
;MATPRNRRGRSGTAMRRARLARSRELPAAPQGTAERDGTSLRDRKLWIGAFVTVVTGLAALLVQGGWDWLREEMSDPPELTAYAADVNGCTPKYFNARLDELRAHPETVDRSGVWIPTADLWPSVNVTVQAKTSQAIVLTGAKVSVLSARPLPARGSVVDAECGGGMDERAFDVDLRTDPVSVRPSVVRTGQGGVIKSRAFPFKVSSGDPEQFVFNVKNVAQDVRFAITFSWVSDGQPGSTRLDNGGRGFHVMGLPKNLPRYSRVDLFKGK
;
A
#
# COMPACT_ATOMS: atom_id res chain seq x y z
N MET A 1 27.59 -15.62 41.37
CA MET A 1 27.79 -16.58 40.25
C MET A 1 28.44 -15.82 39.10
N ALA A 2 29.76 -15.92 38.95
CA ALA A 2 30.46 -15.42 37.76
C ALA A 2 31.79 -16.16 37.62
N THR A 3 31.88 -17.02 36.61
CA THR A 3 33.14 -17.51 36.03
C THR A 3 32.89 -17.58 34.53
N PRO A 4 33.86 -17.22 33.66
CA PRO A 4 34.70 -18.30 33.17
C PRO A 4 36.16 -17.91 32.95
N ARG A 5 37.03 -18.91 33.12
CA ARG A 5 38.44 -18.92 32.76
C ARG A 5 38.57 -20.02 31.72
N ASN A 6 39.01 -19.72 30.49
CA ASN A 6 39.34 -20.77 29.53
C ASN A 6 40.76 -20.58 29.00
N ARG A 7 41.55 -21.65 29.08
CA ARG A 7 43.01 -21.69 28.87
C ARG A 7 43.31 -22.64 27.71
N ARG A 8 44.19 -22.16 26.84
CA ARG A 8 44.93 -22.76 25.72
C ARG A 8 45.21 -24.28 25.74
N GLY A 9 45.36 -24.80 24.52
CA GLY A 9 46.19 -25.96 24.12
C GLY A 9 45.44 -26.81 23.08
N ARG A 10 46.02 -27.34 21.99
CA ARG A 10 47.40 -27.77 21.76
C ARG A 10 47.57 -28.12 20.26
N SER A 11 48.72 -27.79 19.70
CA SER A 11 49.23 -28.21 18.38
C SER A 11 49.69 -29.68 18.42
N GLY A 12 49.68 -30.38 17.28
CA GLY A 12 50.21 -31.73 17.14
C GLY A 12 50.17 -32.26 15.71
N THR A 13 51.29 -32.10 15.02
CA THR A 13 51.56 -32.50 13.62
C THR A 13 51.98 -33.97 13.51
N ALA A 14 51.75 -34.53 12.31
CA ALA A 14 52.54 -35.57 11.63
C ALA A 14 52.23 -37.06 11.89
N MET A 15 51.96 -37.78 10.79
CA MET A 15 52.74 -38.98 10.46
C MET A 15 52.74 -39.27 8.95
N ARG A 16 53.96 -39.29 8.39
CA ARG A 16 54.35 -39.85 7.09
C ARG A 16 54.11 -41.35 7.04
N ARG A 17 53.74 -41.88 5.87
CA ARG A 17 54.24 -43.19 5.40
C ARG A 17 54.58 -43.12 3.92
N ALA A 18 55.86 -43.29 3.64
CA ALA A 18 56.42 -43.55 2.32
C ALA A 18 56.20 -45.02 1.94
N ARG A 19 56.01 -45.30 0.65
CA ARG A 19 56.21 -46.64 0.08
C ARG A 19 56.95 -46.50 -1.25
N LEU A 20 58.06 -47.23 -1.34
CA LEU A 20 59.04 -47.25 -2.42
C LEU A 20 58.57 -48.10 -3.62
N ALA A 21 58.91 -47.58 -4.80
CA ALA A 21 59.34 -48.22 -6.06
C ALA A 21 58.98 -49.68 -6.38
N ARG A 22 58.43 -49.88 -7.59
CA ARG A 22 58.88 -50.96 -8.49
C ARG A 22 58.58 -50.59 -9.95
N SER A 23 59.58 -50.06 -10.63
CA SER A 23 59.65 -49.98 -12.09
C SER A 23 59.73 -51.39 -12.67
N ARG A 24 58.76 -51.76 -13.49
CA ARG A 24 58.84 -52.91 -14.40
C ARG A 24 58.88 -52.35 -15.82
N GLU A 25 60.02 -52.50 -16.47
CA GLU A 25 60.14 -52.40 -17.92
C GLU A 25 59.20 -53.42 -18.58
N LEU A 26 58.37 -52.94 -19.51
CA LEU A 26 57.59 -53.76 -20.43
C LEU A 26 58.32 -53.82 -21.79
N PRO A 27 58.33 -54.98 -22.46
CA PRO A 27 59.02 -55.14 -23.73
C PRO A 27 58.35 -54.34 -24.86
N ALA A 28 59.17 -53.94 -25.83
CA ALA A 28 58.79 -53.19 -27.01
C ALA A 28 57.65 -53.87 -27.80
N ALA A 29 56.62 -53.09 -28.11
CA ALA A 29 55.53 -53.49 -29.00
C ALA A 29 55.98 -53.38 -30.48
N PRO A 30 55.54 -54.30 -31.36
CA PRO A 30 55.95 -54.31 -32.75
C PRO A 30 55.35 -53.11 -33.50
N GLN A 31 56.11 -52.58 -34.46
CA GLN A 31 55.66 -51.54 -35.38
C GLN A 31 54.56 -52.10 -36.30
N GLY A 32 53.31 -51.85 -35.91
CA GLY A 32 52.13 -52.03 -36.76
C GLY A 32 51.89 -50.77 -37.57
N THR A 33 51.79 -50.94 -38.87
CA THR A 33 51.49 -49.92 -39.88
C THR A 33 50.25 -49.10 -39.52
N ALA A 34 50.34 -47.78 -39.75
CA ALA A 34 49.23 -46.85 -39.63
C ALA A 34 48.09 -47.23 -40.60
N GLU A 35 47.08 -47.93 -40.09
CA GLU A 35 45.79 -48.03 -40.75
C GLU A 35 44.97 -46.81 -40.34
N ARG A 36 44.80 -45.92 -41.32
CA ARG A 36 44.08 -44.66 -41.23
C ARG A 36 42.60 -44.97 -41.02
N ASP A 37 42.14 -44.98 -39.76
CA ASP A 37 40.72 -45.15 -39.45
C ASP A 37 39.92 -43.95 -39.97
N GLY A 38 39.22 -44.19 -41.07
CA GLY A 38 38.35 -43.25 -41.76
C GLY A 38 36.98 -43.19 -41.10
N THR A 39 36.90 -43.00 -39.78
CA THR A 39 35.64 -42.76 -39.07
C THR A 39 35.27 -41.27 -39.13
N SER A 40 34.74 -40.91 -40.31
CA SER A 40 33.56 -40.07 -40.49
C SER A 40 33.56 -38.65 -39.87
N LEU A 41 33.96 -37.65 -40.67
CA LEU A 41 33.56 -36.23 -40.50
C LEU A 41 32.02 -36.03 -40.43
N ARG A 42 31.24 -37.03 -40.90
CA ARG A 42 29.77 -37.08 -40.78
C ARG A 42 29.33 -37.22 -39.32
N ASP A 43 30.12 -37.90 -38.50
CA ASP A 43 29.81 -38.13 -37.09
C ASP A 43 29.94 -36.83 -36.27
N ARG A 44 30.99 -36.03 -36.53
CA ARG A 44 31.17 -34.71 -35.91
C ARG A 44 30.06 -33.72 -36.27
N LYS A 45 29.56 -33.74 -37.52
CA LYS A 45 28.44 -32.88 -37.94
C LYS A 45 27.11 -33.32 -37.33
N LEU A 46 26.90 -34.62 -37.18
CA LEU A 46 25.72 -35.17 -36.51
C LEU A 46 25.70 -34.82 -35.03
N TRP A 47 26.85 -34.87 -34.35
CA TRP A 47 26.96 -34.48 -32.94
C TRP A 47 26.76 -32.97 -32.71
N ILE A 48 27.26 -32.10 -33.58
CA ILE A 48 27.03 -30.66 -33.49
C ILE A 48 25.54 -30.34 -33.71
N GLY A 49 24.92 -30.96 -34.72
CA GLY A 49 23.49 -30.79 -34.99
C GLY A 49 22.64 -31.25 -33.80
N ALA A 50 22.90 -32.44 -33.26
CA ALA A 50 22.19 -32.97 -32.10
C ALA A 50 22.36 -32.09 -30.86
N PHE A 51 23.57 -31.57 -30.60
CA PHE A 51 23.84 -30.69 -29.47
C PHE A 51 23.10 -29.35 -29.61
N VAL A 52 23.09 -28.75 -30.80
CA VAL A 52 22.35 -27.51 -31.04
C VAL A 52 20.85 -27.72 -30.86
N THR A 53 20.27 -28.83 -31.33
CA THR A 53 18.84 -29.11 -31.16
C THR A 53 18.47 -29.36 -29.70
N VAL A 54 19.32 -30.09 -28.96
CA VAL A 54 19.12 -30.33 -27.52
C VAL A 54 19.24 -29.02 -26.74
N VAL A 55 20.24 -28.19 -27.02
CA VAL A 55 20.42 -26.89 -26.35
C VAL A 55 19.28 -25.93 -26.70
N THR A 56 18.80 -25.93 -27.94
CA THR A 56 17.67 -25.06 -28.35
C THR A 56 16.35 -25.55 -27.75
N GLY A 57 16.13 -26.85 -27.66
CA GLY A 57 14.96 -27.45 -26.99
C GLY A 57 14.97 -27.22 -25.47
N LEU A 58 16.14 -27.35 -24.83
CA LEU A 58 16.33 -27.00 -23.42
C LEU A 58 16.15 -25.50 -23.18
N ALA A 59 16.67 -24.64 -24.06
CA ALA A 59 16.44 -23.20 -23.99
C ALA A 59 14.95 -22.87 -24.15
N ALA A 60 14.23 -23.53 -25.07
CA ALA A 60 12.78 -23.34 -25.23
C ALA A 60 12.00 -23.80 -24.00
N LEU A 61 12.38 -24.91 -23.36
CA LEU A 61 11.77 -25.39 -22.11
C LEU A 61 12.06 -24.47 -20.92
N LEU A 62 13.28 -23.92 -20.83
CA LEU A 62 13.64 -22.92 -19.83
C LEU A 62 12.96 -21.57 -20.11
N VAL A 63 12.73 -21.22 -21.38
CA VAL A 63 12.05 -19.99 -21.79
C VAL A 63 10.52 -20.07 -21.56
N GLN A 64 9.92 -21.25 -21.73
CA GLN A 64 8.46 -21.43 -21.55
C GLN A 64 8.05 -21.82 -20.12
N GLY A 65 8.85 -22.61 -19.39
CA GLY A 65 8.52 -23.04 -18.02
C GLY A 65 9.37 -22.41 -16.92
N GLY A 66 10.57 -21.91 -17.25
CA GLY A 66 11.51 -21.35 -16.26
C GLY A 66 11.20 -19.92 -15.85
N TRP A 67 10.58 -19.13 -16.74
CA TRP A 67 10.30 -17.71 -16.47
C TRP A 67 9.10 -17.46 -15.56
N ASP A 68 8.18 -18.42 -15.42
CA ASP A 68 7.03 -18.28 -14.53
C ASP A 68 7.45 -18.53 -13.07
N TRP A 69 8.21 -19.59 -12.78
CA TRP A 69 8.70 -19.86 -11.41
C TRP A 69 9.67 -18.77 -10.92
N LEU A 70 10.55 -18.26 -11.79
CA LEU A 70 11.47 -17.16 -11.44
C LEU A 70 10.73 -15.85 -11.16
N ARG A 71 9.59 -15.61 -11.83
CA ARG A 71 8.71 -14.47 -11.56
C ARG A 71 7.99 -14.61 -10.22
N GLU A 72 7.61 -15.82 -9.85
CA GLU A 72 6.93 -16.11 -8.58
C GLU A 72 7.84 -15.87 -7.37
N GLU A 73 9.10 -16.31 -7.43
CA GLU A 73 10.12 -16.06 -6.39
C GLU A 73 10.55 -14.58 -6.33
N MET A 74 10.42 -13.85 -7.45
CA MET A 74 10.66 -12.40 -7.52
C MET A 74 9.41 -11.55 -7.29
N SER A 75 8.29 -12.16 -6.87
CA SER A 75 7.08 -11.39 -6.58
C SER A 75 7.39 -10.42 -5.45
N ASP A 76 7.36 -9.11 -5.77
CA ASP A 76 7.49 -8.05 -4.77
C ASP A 76 6.55 -8.36 -3.59
N PRO A 77 6.97 -8.12 -2.34
CA PRO A 77 6.13 -8.38 -1.18
C PRO A 77 4.75 -7.76 -1.40
N PRO A 78 3.66 -8.43 -1.00
CA PRO A 78 2.30 -7.97 -1.28
C PRO A 78 2.09 -6.59 -0.69
N GLU A 79 2.25 -5.58 -1.54
CA GLU A 79 2.17 -4.19 -1.12
C GLU A 79 0.76 -3.69 -1.36
N LEU A 80 0.14 -3.22 -0.29
CA LEU A 80 -1.14 -2.55 -0.35
C LEU A 80 -0.92 -1.08 -0.71
N THR A 81 -1.42 -0.68 -1.88
CA THR A 81 -1.53 0.72 -2.24
C THR A 81 -2.86 1.28 -1.75
N ALA A 82 -2.79 2.47 -1.17
CA ALA A 82 -3.98 3.21 -0.77
C ALA A 82 -3.81 4.67 -1.18
N TYR A 83 -4.85 5.23 -1.78
CA TYR A 83 -4.89 6.62 -2.18
C TYR A 83 -6.16 7.25 -1.65
N ALA A 84 -6.02 8.48 -1.17
CA ALA A 84 -7.14 9.35 -0.88
C ALA A 84 -6.79 10.75 -1.34
N ALA A 85 -7.75 11.42 -1.97
CA ALA A 85 -7.71 12.87 -2.08
C ALA A 85 -7.91 13.52 -0.69
N ASP A 86 -7.86 14.84 -0.63
CA ASP A 86 -8.18 15.55 0.62
C ASP A 86 -9.65 15.33 1.04
N VAL A 87 -9.99 15.83 2.23
CA VAL A 87 -11.35 15.82 2.75
C VAL A 87 -12.29 16.50 1.76
N ASN A 88 -13.44 15.89 1.52
CA ASN A 88 -14.51 16.43 0.69
C ASN A 88 -15.85 16.33 1.45
N GLY A 89 -16.92 16.89 0.89
CA GLY A 89 -18.27 16.68 1.42
C GLY A 89 -19.21 17.85 1.19
N CYS A 90 -20.40 17.72 1.76
CA CYS A 90 -21.50 18.67 1.61
C CYS A 90 -21.70 19.51 2.86
N THR A 91 -20.61 20.02 3.44
CA THR A 91 -20.69 20.76 4.70
C THR A 91 -20.10 22.16 4.59
N PRO A 92 -20.47 23.08 5.49
CA PRO A 92 -19.87 24.40 5.50
C PRO A 92 -18.36 24.33 5.70
N LYS A 93 -17.65 25.31 5.13
CA LYS A 93 -16.21 25.47 5.29
C LYS A 93 -15.89 26.74 6.09
N TYR A 94 -14.93 26.60 6.99
CA TYR A 94 -14.28 27.73 7.64
C TYR A 94 -13.21 28.33 6.73
N PHE A 95 -13.14 29.65 6.72
CA PHE A 95 -12.08 30.43 6.10
C PHE A 95 -11.50 31.41 7.11
N ASN A 96 -10.18 31.48 7.17
CA ASN A 96 -9.48 32.54 7.88
C ASN A 96 -9.40 33.81 7.00
N ALA A 97 -10.57 34.29 6.58
CA ALA A 97 -10.74 35.45 5.71
C ALA A 97 -12.08 36.13 6.00
N ARG A 98 -12.18 37.40 5.67
CA ARG A 98 -13.44 38.17 5.72
C ARG A 98 -14.22 38.04 4.42
N LEU A 99 -15.50 38.41 4.43
CA LEU A 99 -16.37 38.30 3.25
C LEU A 99 -15.85 39.10 2.05
N ASP A 100 -15.34 40.31 2.26
CA ASP A 100 -14.77 41.18 1.22
C ASP A 100 -13.55 40.52 0.54
N GLU A 101 -12.67 39.89 1.32
CA GLU A 101 -11.54 39.12 0.80
C GLU A 101 -12.00 37.91 -0.03
N LEU A 102 -13.01 37.17 0.46
CA LEU A 102 -13.58 36.03 -0.25
C LEU A 102 -14.30 36.43 -1.54
N ARG A 103 -14.94 37.61 -1.56
CA ARG A 103 -15.59 38.17 -2.77
C ARG A 103 -14.59 38.54 -3.85
N ALA A 104 -13.39 38.98 -3.45
CA ALA A 104 -12.33 39.31 -4.39
C ALA A 104 -11.83 38.07 -5.15
N HIS A 105 -11.80 36.90 -4.51
CA HIS A 105 -11.30 35.64 -5.07
C HIS A 105 -12.25 34.46 -4.77
N PRO A 106 -13.46 34.44 -5.35
CA PRO A 106 -14.48 33.44 -5.01
C PRO A 106 -14.05 31.99 -5.33
N GLU A 107 -13.14 31.79 -6.29
CA GLU A 107 -12.56 30.49 -6.62
C GLU A 107 -11.76 29.86 -5.47
N THR A 108 -11.29 30.67 -4.51
CA THR A 108 -10.61 30.16 -3.30
C THR A 108 -11.57 29.38 -2.40
N VAL A 109 -12.86 29.72 -2.44
CA VAL A 109 -13.89 29.05 -1.66
C VAL A 109 -14.11 27.62 -2.13
N ASP A 110 -13.78 27.28 -3.38
CA ASP A 110 -13.85 25.89 -3.87
C ASP A 110 -12.62 25.08 -3.48
N ARG A 111 -11.45 25.68 -3.63
CA ARG A 111 -10.16 24.98 -3.53
C ARG A 111 -9.61 24.88 -2.11
N SER A 112 -10.14 25.68 -1.19
CA SER A 112 -9.60 25.82 0.16
C SER A 112 -10.69 25.89 1.23
N GLY A 113 -10.27 26.19 2.45
CA GLY A 113 -11.10 26.18 3.65
C GLY A 113 -11.00 24.87 4.41
N VAL A 114 -11.58 24.86 5.61
CA VAL A 114 -11.59 23.69 6.51
C VAL A 114 -13.03 23.23 6.69
N TRP A 115 -13.30 21.96 6.38
CA TRP A 115 -14.64 21.40 6.47
C TRP A 115 -15.13 21.29 7.92
N ILE A 116 -16.39 21.66 8.13
CA ILE A 116 -17.07 21.61 9.43
C ILE A 116 -18.23 20.61 9.35
N PRO A 117 -18.23 19.50 10.09
CA PRO A 117 -19.41 18.64 10.18
C PRO A 117 -20.59 19.36 10.85
N THR A 118 -21.80 19.03 10.41
CA THR A 118 -23.08 19.47 10.99
C THR A 118 -23.83 18.26 11.56
N ALA A 119 -25.03 18.49 12.09
CA ALA A 119 -25.85 17.41 12.65
C ALA A 119 -26.24 16.36 11.60
N ASP A 120 -26.54 16.81 10.38
CA ASP A 120 -27.14 15.98 9.33
C ASP A 120 -26.20 15.74 8.14
N LEU A 121 -25.12 16.52 8.02
CA LEU A 121 -24.14 16.43 6.94
C LEU A 121 -22.73 16.36 7.52
N TRP A 122 -21.90 15.51 6.94
CA TRP A 122 -20.52 15.29 7.38
C TRP A 122 -19.58 15.34 6.19
N PRO A 123 -18.35 15.86 6.37
CA PRO A 123 -17.30 15.66 5.40
C PRO A 123 -16.79 14.21 5.47
N SER A 124 -16.17 13.76 4.41
CA SER A 124 -15.60 12.42 4.31
C SER A 124 -14.23 12.41 3.65
N VAL A 125 -13.51 11.31 3.88
CA VAL A 125 -12.30 10.96 3.13
C VAL A 125 -12.60 9.70 2.35
N ASN A 126 -12.53 9.79 1.02
CA ASN A 126 -12.74 8.66 0.14
C ASN A 126 -11.37 8.02 -0.16
N VAL A 127 -11.20 6.78 0.28
CA VAL A 127 -9.96 6.02 0.14
C VAL A 127 -10.18 4.90 -0.85
N THR A 128 -9.42 4.90 -1.94
CA THR A 128 -9.32 3.74 -2.84
C THR A 128 -8.12 2.90 -2.43
N VAL A 129 -8.35 1.60 -2.29
CA VAL A 129 -7.37 0.62 -1.83
C VAL A 129 -7.25 -0.51 -2.83
N GLN A 130 -6.02 -0.89 -3.16
CA GLN A 130 -5.74 -1.91 -4.17
C GLN A 130 -4.41 -2.61 -3.84
N ALA A 131 -4.32 -3.92 -4.10
CA ALA A 131 -3.04 -4.62 -4.06
C ALA A 131 -2.25 -4.35 -5.35
N LYS A 132 -0.91 -4.27 -5.27
CA LYS A 132 -0.08 -4.11 -6.47
C LYS A 132 -0.17 -5.29 -7.44
N THR A 133 -0.41 -6.49 -6.92
CA THR A 133 -0.47 -7.74 -7.69
C THR A 133 -1.85 -8.38 -7.60
N SER A 134 -2.07 -9.45 -8.36
CA SER A 134 -3.32 -10.24 -8.31
C SER A 134 -3.46 -11.04 -7.02
N GLN A 135 -2.41 -11.15 -6.20
CA GLN A 135 -2.48 -11.79 -4.90
C GLN A 135 -3.45 -11.04 -3.99
N ALA A 136 -4.38 -11.79 -3.40
CA ALA A 136 -5.37 -11.21 -2.51
C ALA A 136 -4.70 -10.71 -1.21
N ILE A 137 -5.06 -9.48 -0.82
CA ILE A 137 -4.77 -8.93 0.50
C ILE A 137 -6.08 -8.82 1.27
N VAL A 138 -6.08 -9.25 2.53
CA VAL A 138 -7.22 -9.11 3.43
C VAL A 138 -7.02 -7.89 4.31
N LEU A 139 -7.82 -6.86 4.09
CA LEU A 139 -7.95 -5.73 5.01
C LEU A 139 -8.68 -6.20 6.26
N THR A 140 -8.03 -6.10 7.42
CA THR A 140 -8.57 -6.59 8.70
C THR A 140 -9.14 -5.47 9.56
N GLY A 141 -8.79 -4.22 9.27
CA GLY A 141 -9.30 -3.07 10.00
C GLY A 141 -8.81 -1.74 9.44
N ALA A 142 -9.41 -0.67 9.96
CA ALA A 142 -8.90 0.69 9.81
C ALA A 142 -8.92 1.40 11.16
N LYS A 143 -7.90 2.23 11.39
CA LYS A 143 -7.76 3.07 12.58
C LYS A 143 -7.57 4.52 12.14
N VAL A 144 -8.24 5.43 12.83
CA VAL A 144 -7.99 6.86 12.72
C VAL A 144 -7.13 7.31 13.90
N SER A 145 -6.10 8.12 13.62
CA SER A 145 -5.24 8.69 14.65
C SER A 145 -5.20 10.22 14.52
N VAL A 146 -5.48 10.91 15.62
CA VAL A 146 -5.32 12.37 15.71
C VAL A 146 -3.84 12.71 15.68
N LEU A 147 -3.45 13.59 14.76
CA LEU A 147 -2.09 14.13 14.62
C LEU A 147 -1.91 15.43 15.40
N SER A 148 -2.93 16.29 15.39
CA SER A 148 -2.96 17.52 16.17
C SER A 148 -4.39 17.93 16.44
N ALA A 149 -4.65 18.51 17.62
CA ALA A 149 -5.92 19.13 17.97
C ALA A 149 -5.64 20.53 18.55
N ARG A 150 -6.27 21.56 17.98
CA ARG A 150 -6.11 22.96 18.38
C ARG A 150 -7.47 23.57 18.79
N PRO A 151 -7.48 24.63 19.61
CA PRO A 151 -8.69 25.42 19.84
C PRO A 151 -9.29 25.95 18.53
N LEU A 152 -10.61 26.09 18.51
CA LEU A 152 -11.30 26.69 17.36
C LEU A 152 -10.94 28.18 17.23
N PRO A 153 -10.86 28.71 16.00
CA PRO A 153 -10.57 30.11 15.75
C PRO A 153 -11.69 31.02 16.24
N ALA A 154 -11.31 32.20 16.75
CA ALA A 154 -12.24 33.24 17.21
C ALA A 154 -12.56 34.29 16.13
N ARG A 155 -11.94 34.18 14.94
CA ARG A 155 -12.12 35.10 13.81
C ARG A 155 -12.14 34.31 12.49
N GLY A 156 -12.72 34.93 11.47
CA GLY A 156 -12.87 34.35 10.13
C GLY A 156 -14.35 34.27 9.75
N SER A 157 -14.65 33.45 8.74
CA SER A 157 -15.99 33.31 8.17
C SER A 157 -16.31 31.85 7.95
N VAL A 158 -17.59 31.50 7.98
CA VAL A 158 -18.09 30.18 7.58
C VAL A 158 -18.92 30.35 6.32
N VAL A 159 -18.66 29.55 5.30
CA VAL A 159 -19.38 29.58 4.02
C VAL A 159 -20.02 28.23 3.75
N ASP A 160 -21.30 28.23 3.39
CA ASP A 160 -22.03 27.02 3.03
C ASP A 160 -21.53 26.43 1.69
N ALA A 161 -21.49 25.10 1.59
CA ALA A 161 -21.09 24.39 0.39
C ALA A 161 -22.32 23.89 -0.39
N GLU A 162 -22.19 23.83 -1.72
CA GLU A 162 -23.16 23.19 -2.61
C GLU A 162 -22.65 21.81 -3.03
N CYS A 163 -23.56 20.88 -3.31
CA CYS A 163 -23.22 19.50 -3.60
C CYS A 163 -23.91 18.92 -4.84
N GLY A 164 -23.24 17.96 -5.47
CA GLY A 164 -23.81 17.01 -6.43
C GLY A 164 -24.20 15.67 -5.77
N GLY A 165 -24.74 14.73 -6.56
CA GLY A 165 -25.20 13.42 -6.07
C GLY A 165 -24.07 12.45 -5.65
N GLY A 166 -24.37 11.53 -4.74
CA GLY A 166 -23.43 10.54 -4.19
C GLY A 166 -23.44 9.17 -4.89
N MET A 167 -22.47 8.30 -4.55
CA MET A 167 -22.36 6.91 -5.03
C MET A 167 -22.54 5.89 -3.89
N ASP A 168 -22.78 4.62 -4.23
CA ASP A 168 -22.87 3.51 -3.27
C ASP A 168 -21.47 3.12 -2.75
N GLU A 169 -21.26 3.21 -1.43
CA GLU A 169 -19.92 3.22 -0.83
C GLU A 169 -19.78 2.30 0.40
N ARG A 170 -18.54 1.87 0.70
CA ARG A 170 -18.20 1.21 1.99
C ARG A 170 -17.94 2.25 3.07
N ALA A 171 -19.03 2.78 3.61
CA ALA A 171 -18.99 3.87 4.57
C ALA A 171 -18.67 3.43 6.02
N PHE A 172 -17.80 4.19 6.68
CA PHE A 172 -17.47 4.11 8.10
C PHE A 172 -17.68 5.47 8.76
N ASP A 173 -18.36 5.49 9.90
CA ASP A 173 -18.51 6.68 10.72
C ASP A 173 -17.32 6.82 11.67
N VAL A 174 -16.74 8.02 11.67
CA VAL A 174 -15.60 8.42 12.48
C VAL A 174 -16.04 9.44 13.52
N ASP A 175 -15.75 9.15 14.79
CA ASP A 175 -15.96 10.07 15.91
C ASP A 175 -14.62 10.52 16.49
N LEU A 176 -14.22 11.76 16.20
CA LEU A 176 -12.96 12.36 16.69
C LEU A 176 -13.07 12.91 18.12
N ARG A 177 -14.24 12.78 18.78
CA ARG A 177 -14.42 13.19 20.18
C ARG A 177 -14.11 12.07 21.17
N THR A 178 -13.95 10.84 20.71
CA THR A 178 -13.59 9.70 21.58
C THR A 178 -12.09 9.45 21.58
N ASP A 179 -11.57 8.92 22.68
CA ASP A 179 -10.20 8.43 22.80
C ASP A 179 -10.20 6.98 23.32
N PRO A 180 -9.78 5.99 22.52
CA PRO A 180 -9.34 6.11 21.12
C PRO A 180 -10.48 6.56 20.19
N VAL A 181 -10.12 7.12 19.04
CA VAL A 181 -11.06 7.52 17.99
C VAL A 181 -11.91 6.30 17.56
N SER A 182 -13.23 6.46 17.56
CA SER A 182 -14.16 5.43 17.15
C SER A 182 -14.29 5.41 15.63
N VAL A 183 -14.18 4.22 15.04
CA VAL A 183 -14.42 3.96 13.61
C VAL A 183 -15.37 2.78 13.52
N ARG A 184 -16.57 2.99 12.98
CA ARG A 184 -17.64 1.97 12.94
C ARG A 184 -18.28 1.92 11.55
N PRO A 185 -18.75 0.76 11.07
CA PRO A 185 -19.53 0.70 9.83
C PRO A 185 -20.71 1.66 9.92
N SER A 186 -20.93 2.44 8.86
CA SER A 186 -21.97 3.47 8.87
C SER A 186 -23.36 2.83 8.94
N VAL A 187 -24.25 3.50 9.66
CA VAL A 187 -25.66 3.15 9.74
C VAL A 187 -26.47 4.39 9.41
N VAL A 188 -27.17 4.35 8.27
CA VAL A 188 -27.98 5.47 7.77
C VAL A 188 -29.44 5.08 7.78
N ARG A 189 -30.29 5.97 8.30
CA ARG A 189 -31.73 5.82 8.24
C ARG A 189 -32.27 6.61 7.05
N THR A 190 -32.98 5.92 6.18
CA THR A 190 -33.61 6.51 4.99
C THR A 190 -34.87 7.30 5.38
N GLY A 191 -35.29 8.24 4.53
CA GLY A 191 -36.53 9.01 4.74
C GLY A 191 -37.80 8.15 4.78
N GLN A 192 -37.74 6.93 4.26
CA GLN A 192 -38.83 5.94 4.29
C GLN A 192 -38.78 5.04 5.55
N GLY A 193 -37.90 5.33 6.51
CA GLY A 193 -37.77 4.58 7.76
C GLY A 193 -36.90 3.32 7.68
N GLY A 194 -36.41 2.94 6.49
CA GLY A 194 -35.47 1.84 6.32
C GLY A 194 -34.06 2.16 6.86
N VAL A 195 -33.29 1.14 7.21
CA VAL A 195 -31.92 1.28 7.72
C VAL A 195 -30.94 0.61 6.76
N ILE A 196 -29.98 1.39 6.26
CA ILE A 196 -28.85 0.91 5.45
C ILE A 196 -27.66 0.76 6.40
N LYS A 197 -27.10 -0.45 6.49
CA LYS A 197 -25.90 -0.74 7.27
C LYS A 197 -24.75 -1.09 6.35
N SER A 198 -23.62 -0.41 6.50
CA SER A 198 -22.41 -0.77 5.79
C SER A 198 -21.79 -2.04 6.38
N ARG A 199 -20.99 -2.74 5.58
CA ARG A 199 -20.29 -3.96 6.01
C ARG A 199 -19.14 -3.59 6.93
N ALA A 200 -18.85 -4.46 7.89
CA ALA A 200 -17.63 -4.37 8.70
C ALA A 200 -16.46 -5.08 8.01
N PHE A 201 -15.24 -4.76 8.46
CA PHE A 201 -14.06 -5.57 8.15
C PHE A 201 -14.29 -7.04 8.55
N PRO A 202 -13.69 -8.00 7.83
CA PRO A 202 -12.64 -7.83 6.82
C PRO A 202 -13.13 -7.57 5.38
N PHE A 203 -12.22 -7.08 4.52
CA PHE A 203 -12.44 -6.96 3.07
C PHE A 203 -11.27 -7.54 2.29
N LYS A 204 -11.56 -8.13 1.13
CA LYS A 204 -10.55 -8.64 0.20
C LYS A 204 -10.28 -7.56 -0.85
N VAL A 205 -9.01 -7.36 -1.21
CA VAL A 205 -8.60 -6.54 -2.35
C VAL A 205 -7.56 -7.28 -3.18
N SER A 206 -7.50 -6.96 -4.47
CA SER A 206 -6.44 -7.41 -5.39
C SER A 206 -6.22 -6.36 -6.48
N SER A 207 -5.25 -6.54 -7.39
CA SER A 207 -5.11 -5.66 -8.55
C SER A 207 -6.35 -5.65 -9.46
N GLY A 208 -7.10 -6.74 -9.54
CA GLY A 208 -8.36 -6.82 -10.31
C GLY A 208 -9.63 -6.53 -9.50
N ASP A 209 -9.50 -6.29 -8.19
CA ASP A 209 -10.62 -6.13 -7.24
C ASP A 209 -10.29 -4.97 -6.28
N PRO A 210 -10.20 -3.72 -6.77
CA PRO A 210 -9.99 -2.55 -5.94
C PRO A 210 -11.24 -2.23 -5.12
N GLU A 211 -11.05 -1.66 -3.93
CA GLU A 211 -12.14 -1.30 -3.03
C GLU A 211 -12.09 0.17 -2.65
N GLN A 212 -13.27 0.80 -2.53
CA GLN A 212 -13.40 2.19 -2.07
C GLN A 212 -14.10 2.25 -0.71
N PHE A 213 -13.44 2.90 0.23
CA PHE A 213 -13.92 3.16 1.59
C PHE A 213 -14.19 4.64 1.78
N VAL A 214 -15.24 4.96 2.53
CA VAL A 214 -15.60 6.35 2.83
C VAL A 214 -15.65 6.55 4.33
N PHE A 215 -14.80 7.45 4.84
CA PHE A 215 -14.70 7.75 6.27
C PHE A 215 -15.46 9.03 6.57
N ASN A 216 -16.71 8.89 7.00
CA ASN A 216 -17.61 9.97 7.38
C ASN A 216 -17.20 10.57 8.73
N VAL A 217 -16.69 11.80 8.73
CA VAL A 217 -16.21 12.46 9.96
C VAL A 217 -17.36 13.22 10.60
N LYS A 218 -18.09 12.57 11.51
CA LYS A 218 -19.34 13.11 12.06
C LYS A 218 -19.14 14.05 13.25
N ASN A 219 -18.27 13.67 14.18
CA ASN A 219 -18.17 14.32 15.48
C ASN A 219 -16.79 14.94 15.68
N VAL A 220 -16.72 16.27 15.71
CA VAL A 220 -15.47 17.03 15.86
C VAL A 220 -15.70 18.23 16.79
N ALA A 221 -14.84 18.40 17.79
CA ALA A 221 -14.95 19.49 18.77
C ALA A 221 -13.88 20.59 18.62
N GLN A 222 -12.76 20.28 17.97
CA GLN A 222 -11.56 21.10 17.87
C GLN A 222 -11.14 21.28 16.41
N ASP A 223 -10.10 22.06 16.16
CA ASP A 223 -9.40 22.10 14.87
C ASP A 223 -8.43 20.91 14.81
N VAL A 224 -8.76 19.89 14.02
CA VAL A 224 -8.11 18.57 14.06
C VAL A 224 -7.45 18.22 12.74
N ARG A 225 -6.21 17.75 12.82
CA ARG A 225 -5.54 17.01 11.74
C ARG A 225 -5.46 15.54 12.13
N PHE A 226 -5.75 14.63 11.20
CA PHE A 226 -5.74 13.20 11.46
C PHE A 226 -5.17 12.40 10.28
N ALA A 227 -4.92 11.12 10.52
CA ALA A 227 -4.50 10.15 9.52
C ALA A 227 -5.30 8.85 9.67
N ILE A 228 -5.39 8.10 8.58
CA ILE A 228 -6.07 6.80 8.51
C ILE A 228 -4.98 5.74 8.31
N THR A 229 -5.02 4.66 9.09
CA THR A 229 -4.13 3.50 8.92
C THR A 229 -4.97 2.26 8.70
N PHE A 230 -4.79 1.57 7.59
CA PHE A 230 -5.33 0.24 7.36
C PHE A 230 -4.40 -0.81 7.95
N SER A 231 -4.99 -1.81 8.61
CA SER A 231 -4.34 -3.06 8.97
C SER A 231 -4.72 -4.13 7.96
N TRP A 232 -3.77 -4.93 7.55
CA TRP A 232 -4.00 -5.95 6.53
C TRP A 232 -3.13 -7.18 6.77
N VAL A 233 -3.53 -8.29 6.14
CA VAL A 233 -2.77 -9.54 6.12
C VAL A 233 -2.68 -10.01 4.68
N SER A 234 -1.48 -10.43 4.26
CA SER A 234 -1.27 -11.13 3.01
C SER A 234 -0.30 -12.28 3.23
N ASP A 235 -0.68 -13.47 2.76
CA ASP A 235 0.10 -14.70 2.95
C ASP A 235 0.55 -14.94 4.41
N GLY A 236 -0.37 -14.73 5.35
CA GLY A 236 -0.10 -14.87 6.79
C GLY A 236 0.76 -13.76 7.41
N GLN A 237 1.30 -12.83 6.62
CA GLN A 237 2.11 -11.70 7.09
C GLN A 237 1.21 -10.49 7.38
N PRO A 238 1.25 -9.93 8.60
CA PRO A 238 0.55 -8.69 8.91
C PRO A 238 1.30 -7.47 8.35
N GLY A 239 0.55 -6.47 7.94
CA GLY A 239 1.08 -5.19 7.48
C GLY A 239 0.14 -4.03 7.79
N SER A 240 0.62 -2.82 7.52
CA SER A 240 -0.19 -1.61 7.67
C SER A 240 0.13 -0.57 6.62
N THR A 241 -0.89 0.14 6.14
CA THR A 241 -0.73 1.23 5.17
C THR A 241 -1.38 2.49 5.74
N ARG A 242 -0.60 3.57 5.82
CA ARG A 242 -1.02 4.84 6.41
C ARG A 242 -1.27 5.89 5.32
N LEU A 243 -2.37 6.60 5.45
CA LEU A 243 -2.70 7.80 4.69
C LEU A 243 -2.72 9.00 5.63
N ASP A 244 -1.85 9.97 5.37
CA ASP A 244 -1.70 11.19 6.15
C ASP A 244 -1.75 12.45 5.27
N ASN A 245 -2.45 12.39 4.12
CA ASN A 245 -2.60 13.51 3.19
C ASN A 245 -1.25 14.15 2.78
N GLY A 246 -0.28 13.31 2.40
CA GLY A 246 1.07 13.75 2.03
C GLY A 246 1.80 14.44 3.18
N GLY A 247 1.68 13.90 4.39
CA GLY A 247 2.28 14.43 5.62
C GLY A 247 1.54 15.60 6.27
N ARG A 248 0.52 16.18 5.63
CA ARG A 248 -0.23 17.33 6.21
C ARG A 248 -1.29 16.90 7.22
N GLY A 249 -1.77 15.66 7.16
CA GLY A 249 -2.98 15.20 7.81
C GLY A 249 -4.25 15.71 7.12
N PHE A 250 -5.30 14.88 7.13
CA PHE A 250 -6.65 15.30 6.75
C PHE A 250 -7.16 16.32 7.78
N HIS A 251 -7.74 17.42 7.30
CA HIS A 251 -8.03 18.59 8.13
C HIS A 251 -9.53 18.86 8.20
N VAL A 252 -10.08 18.80 9.40
CA VAL A 252 -11.47 19.11 9.74
C VAL A 252 -11.51 19.94 11.01
N MET A 253 -12.63 20.61 11.27
CA MET A 253 -12.80 21.29 12.54
C MET A 253 -14.23 21.28 13.04
N GLY A 254 -14.39 21.35 14.36
CA GLY A 254 -15.69 21.64 14.96
C GLY A 254 -16.18 23.03 14.57
N LEU A 255 -17.48 23.27 14.73
CA LEU A 255 -18.08 24.55 14.37
C LEU A 255 -17.64 25.68 15.32
N PRO A 256 -16.95 26.74 14.85
CA PRO A 256 -16.62 27.88 15.68
C PRO A 256 -17.86 28.64 16.17
N LYS A 257 -17.78 29.17 17.39
CA LYS A 257 -18.83 30.01 17.95
C LYS A 257 -18.72 31.44 17.42
N ASN A 258 -19.86 32.09 17.18
CA ASN A 258 -19.97 33.52 16.87
C ASN A 258 -19.21 34.01 15.63
N LEU A 259 -18.90 33.12 14.67
CA LEU A 259 -18.39 33.55 13.38
C LEU A 259 -19.54 33.88 12.42
N PRO A 260 -19.41 34.92 11.59
CA PRO A 260 -20.38 35.21 10.55
C PRO A 260 -20.48 34.04 9.57
N ARG A 261 -21.71 33.76 9.16
CA ARG A 261 -22.06 32.73 8.18
C ARG A 261 -22.59 33.35 6.92
N TYR A 262 -22.16 32.83 5.79
CA TYR A 262 -22.55 33.30 4.47
C TYR A 262 -22.97 32.13 3.60
N SER A 263 -24.00 32.35 2.79
CA SER A 263 -24.32 31.45 1.70
C SER A 263 -23.31 31.65 0.57
N ARG A 264 -23.21 30.65 -0.32
CA ARG A 264 -22.42 30.77 -1.54
C ARG A 264 -22.88 31.93 -2.43
N VAL A 265 -24.19 32.22 -2.44
CA VAL A 265 -24.77 33.36 -3.17
C VAL A 265 -24.26 34.70 -2.64
N ASP A 266 -24.00 34.83 -1.33
CA ASP A 266 -23.53 36.09 -0.74
C ASP A 266 -22.13 36.51 -1.24
N LEU A 267 -21.35 35.57 -1.79
CA LEU A 267 -20.07 35.83 -2.43
C LEU A 267 -20.20 36.54 -3.78
N PHE A 268 -21.37 36.47 -4.40
CA PHE A 268 -21.62 37.04 -5.73
C PHE A 268 -22.56 38.26 -5.69
N LYS A 269 -23.18 38.55 -4.55
CA LYS A 269 -24.01 39.75 -4.37
C LYS A 269 -23.16 41.01 -4.44
N GLY A 270 -23.54 41.94 -5.33
CA GLY A 270 -22.90 43.26 -5.48
C GLY A 270 -21.69 43.31 -6.41
N LYS A 271 -21.48 42.28 -7.24
CA LYS A 271 -20.68 42.39 -8.46
C LYS A 271 -21.52 42.92 -9.61
#